data_AF-A0A699UK26-F1
#
_entry.id   AF-A0A699UK26-F1
#
_cell.length_a   1.000
_cell.length_b   1.000
_cell.length_c   1.000
_cell.angle_alpha   90.00
_cell.angle_beta   90.00
_cell.angle_gamma   90.00
#
_symmetry.space_group_name_H-M   'P 1'
#
loop_
_entity.id
_entity.type
_entity.pdbx_description
1 polymer ?
#
loop_
_entity_poly.entity_id
_entity_poly.type
_entity_poly.pdbx_seq_one_letter_code
_entity_poly.pdbx_strand_id
1 'polypeptide(L)' 'IRADLSYVEEPEAILDRQDRVMRNKNIPSVKILWRNHPEREATWETE' A
#
# COMPACT_ATOMS: atom_id res chain seq x y z
N ILE A 1 14.42 20.13 -20.79
CA ILE A 1 13.32 19.17 -20.60
C ILE A 1 13.44 18.67 -19.16
N ARG A 2 12.61 19.17 -18.24
CA ARG A 2 12.50 18.59 -16.90
C ARG A 2 11.60 17.37 -17.08
N ALA A 3 12.21 16.21 -17.31
CA ALA A 3 11.48 14.96 -17.16
C ALA A 3 10.99 14.94 -15.71
N ASP A 4 9.69 14.73 -15.54
CA ASP A 4 9.08 14.59 -14.23
C ASP A 4 9.78 13.39 -13.56
N LEU A 5 10.68 13.67 -12.61
CA LEU A 5 11.42 12.66 -11.85
C LEU A 5 10.51 12.00 -10.79
N SER A 6 9.20 11.94 -11.06
CA SER A 6 8.24 11.23 -10.23
C SER A 6 8.35 9.75 -10.55
N TYR A 7 9.05 9.02 -9.69
CA TYR A 7 8.97 7.57 -9.67
C TYR A 7 7.53 7.22 -9.26
N VAL A 8 6.78 6.62 -10.19
CA VAL A 8 5.46 6.07 -9.88
C VAL A 8 5.71 4.72 -9.23
N GLU A 9 5.48 4.61 -7.93
CA GLU A 9 5.55 3.32 -7.24
C GLU A 9 4.44 2.42 -7.79
N GLU A 10 4.82 1.32 -8.44
CA GLU A 10 3.87 0.32 -8.93
C GLU A 10 3.65 -0.75 -7.84
N PRO A 11 2.40 -1.08 -7.48
CA PRO A 11 2.13 -2.15 -6.54
C PRO A 11 2.52 -3.48 -7.18
N GLU A 12 3.35 -4.26 -6.48
CA GLU A 12 3.83 -5.57 -6.92
C GLU A 12 2.87 -6.67 -6.46
N ALA A 13 2.48 -6.66 -5.18
CA ALA A 13 1.61 -7.69 -4.60
C ALA A 13 0.87 -7.18 -3.36
N ILE A 14 -0.25 -7.83 -3.02
CA ILE A 14 -0.91 -7.64 -1.72
C ILE A 14 -0.39 -8.73 -0.78
N LEU A 15 0.25 -8.31 0.31
CA LEU A 15 0.82 -9.22 1.31
C LEU A 15 -0.19 -9.67 2.35
N ASP A 16 -1.11 -8.78 2.73
CA ASP A 16 -2.08 -9.05 3.77
C ASP A 16 -3.35 -8.21 3.59
N ARG A 17 -4.45 -8.65 4.20
CA ARG A 17 -5.71 -7.91 4.26
C ARG A 17 -6.24 -7.97 5.68
N GLN A 18 -6.53 -6.81 6.25
CA GLN A 18 -7.08 -6.71 7.59
C GLN A 18 -8.19 -5.68 7.66
N ASP A 19 -9.23 -6.05 8.40
CA ASP A 19 -10.33 -5.21 8.80
C ASP A 19 -10.01 -4.48 10.11
N ARG A 20 -9.76 -3.17 10.01
CA ARG A 20 -9.50 -2.33 11.18
C ARG A 20 -10.82 -1.90 11.80
N VAL A 21 -11.22 -2.63 12.84
CA VAL A 21 -12.45 -2.34 13.59
C VAL A 21 -12.30 -1.04 14.37
N MET A 22 -13.10 -0.04 14.01
CA MET A 22 -13.28 1.19 14.77
C MET A 22 -14.61 1.17 15.53
N ARG A 23 -14.80 2.16 16.39
CA ARG A 23 -15.95 2.27 17.31
C ARG A 23 -17.32 2.19 16.62
N ASN A 24 -17.42 2.60 15.36
CA ASN A 24 -18.68 2.69 14.61
C ASN A 24 -18.61 2.13 13.18
N LYS A 25 -17.44 1.67 12.73
CA LYS A 25 -17.26 1.12 11.37
C LYS A 25 -16.06 0.21 11.31
N ASN A 26 -16.07 -0.65 10.31
CA ASN A 26 -14.92 -1.44 9.93
C ASN A 26 -14.25 -0.79 8.71
N ILE A 27 -12.92 -0.63 8.74
CA ILE A 27 -12.16 -0.14 7.58
C ILE A 27 -11.31 -1.29 7.04
N PRO A 28 -11.61 -1.82 5.85
CA PRO A 28 -10.72 -2.77 5.19
C PRO A 28 -9.42 -2.06 4.82
N SER A 29 -8.31 -2.71 5.13
CA SER A 29 -6.97 -2.24 4.81
C SER A 29 -6.15 -3.38 4.21
N VAL A 30 -5.39 -3.07 3.18
CA VAL A 30 -4.57 -4.02 2.45
C VAL A 30 -3.11 -3.60 2.57
N LYS A 31 -2.25 -4.58 2.87
CA LYS A 31 -0.81 -4.36 2.90
C LYS A 31 -0.26 -4.56 1.49
N ILE A 32 0.27 -3.50 0.90
CA ILE A 32 0.77 -3.48 -0.47
C ILE A 32 2.30 -3.51 -0.47
N LEU A 33 2.87 -4.50 -1.15
CA LEU A 33 4.27 -4.54 -1.52
C LEU A 33 4.48 -3.69 -2.77
N TRP A 34 5.44 -2.78 -2.74
CA TRP A 34 5.80 -1.94 -3.88
C TRP A 34 6.95 -2.55 -4.66
N ARG A 35 6.92 -2.36 -5.98
CA ARG A 35 7.93 -2.89 -6.89
C ARG A 35 9.29 -2.27 -6.58
N ASN A 36 10.33 -3.11 -6.47
CA ASN A 36 11.68 -2.76 -6.02
C ASN A 36 11.82 -2.39 -4.54
N HIS A 37 10.77 -2.56 -3.73
CA HIS A 37 10.82 -2.38 -2.28
C HIS A 37 10.75 -3.73 -1.56
N PRO A 38 11.49 -3.91 -0.46
CA PRO A 38 11.36 -5.09 0.38
C PRO A 38 10.06 -5.04 1.20
N GLU A 39 9.57 -6.19 1.67
CA GLU A 39 8.33 -6.31 2.44
C GLU A 39 8.26 -5.46 3.73
N ARG A 40 9.42 -5.05 4.26
CA ARG A 40 9.52 -4.12 5.40
C ARG A 40 9.07 -2.69 5.05
N GLU A 41 9.11 -2.33 3.77
CA GLU A 41 8.71 -1.03 3.22
C GLU A 41 7.29 -1.07 2.63
N ALA A 42 6.60 -2.21 2.73
CA ALA A 42 5.20 -2.32 2.34
C ALA A 42 4.30 -1.40 3.18
N THR A 43 3.36 -0.72 2.52
CA THR A 43 2.43 0.22 3.16
C THR A 43 1.05 -0.39 3.34
N TRP A 44 0.26 0.18 4.25
CA TRP A 44 -1.14 -0.17 4.43
C TRP A 44 -2.02 0.86 3.76
N GLU A 45 -2.73 0.45 2.71
CA GLU A 45 -3.71 1.29 2.03
C GLU A 45 -5.12 0.83 2.43
N THR A 46 -6.08 1.74 2.47
CA THR A 46 -7.50 1.36 2.64
C THR A 46 -8.04 0.87 1.29
N GLU A 47 -8.76 -0.26 1.29
CA GLU A 47 -9.40 -0.80 0.07
C GLU A 47 -10.45 0.15 -0.51
#